data_AF-A0A7W0G7C9-F1
#
_entry.id   AF-A0A7W0G7C9-F1
#
_cell.length_a   1.000
_cell.length_b   1.000
_cell.length_c   1.000
_cell.angle_alpha   90.00
_cell.angle_beta   90.00
_cell.angle_gamma   90.00
#
_symmetry.space_group_name_H-M   'P 1'
#
loop_
_entity.id
_entity.type
_entity.pdbx_description
1 polymer ?
#
loop_
_entity_poly.entity_id
_entity_poly.type
_entity_poly.pdbx_seq_one_letter_code
_entity_poly.pdbx_strand_id
1 'polypeptide(L)'
;DLAQALYALDRLDEADAWASRAAELGASVDGPQMVWQQVRAKVLARRGEDGQAEQLAREAVALGEATDDLNGQGDTYADLAEVLLLAGKPDEAAAALEQALERYERKGNVVSARRVRARLTELQAAAPR
;
A
#
# COMPACT_ATOMS: atom_id res chain seq x y z
N ASP A 1 -6.69 -7.56 8.36
CA ASP A 1 -8.07 -7.49 7.85
C ASP A 1 -8.27 -8.53 6.76
N LEU A 2 -9.49 -9.03 6.55
CA LEU A 2 -9.82 -10.11 5.63
C LEU A 2 -9.49 -9.76 4.17
N ALA A 3 -9.70 -8.50 3.75
CA ALA A 3 -9.37 -8.04 2.41
C ALA A 3 -7.85 -8.12 2.10
N GLN A 4 -7.00 -7.74 3.06
CA GLN A 4 -5.54 -7.88 2.95
C GLN A 4 -5.11 -9.36 2.89
N ALA A 5 -5.79 -10.23 3.66
CA ALA A 5 -5.52 -11.67 3.61
C ALA A 5 -5.93 -12.28 2.26
N LEU A 6 -7.06 -11.86 1.68
CA LEU A 6 -7.50 -12.31 0.35
C LEU A 6 -6.55 -11.85 -0.76
N TYR A 7 -6.06 -10.60 -0.70
CA TYR A 7 -5.03 -10.11 -1.62
C TYR A 7 -3.74 -10.91 -1.52
N ALA A 8 -3.26 -11.19 -0.31
CA ALA A 8 -2.04 -11.98 -0.09
C ALA A 8 -2.17 -13.44 -0.60
N LEU A 9 -3.40 -13.94 -0.75
CA LEU A 9 -3.71 -15.26 -1.32
C LEU A 9 -3.94 -15.24 -2.84
N ASP A 10 -3.68 -14.11 -3.51
CA ASP A 10 -3.93 -13.88 -4.95
C ASP A 10 -5.39 -14.07 -5.37
N ARG A 11 -6.32 -13.98 -4.41
CA ARG A 11 -7.77 -14.05 -4.64
C ARG A 11 -8.30 -12.65 -4.94
N LEU A 12 -7.82 -12.08 -6.05
CA LEU A 12 -7.99 -10.66 -6.37
C LEU A 12 -9.46 -10.24 -6.51
N ASP A 13 -10.30 -11.07 -7.12
CA ASP A 13 -11.74 -10.77 -7.29
C ASP A 13 -12.49 -10.72 -5.95
N GLU A 14 -12.10 -11.58 -5.01
CA GLU A 14 -12.71 -11.61 -3.68
C GLU A 14 -12.20 -10.47 -2.80
N ALA A 15 -10.94 -10.09 -2.96
CA ALA A 15 -10.37 -8.91 -2.33
C ALA A 15 -11.07 -7.62 -2.82
N ASP A 16 -11.34 -7.52 -4.12
CA ASP A 16 -12.06 -6.39 -4.75
C ASP A 16 -13.53 -6.32 -4.32
N ALA A 17 -14.21 -7.47 -4.28
CA ALA A 17 -15.59 -7.55 -3.81
C ALA A 17 -15.71 -7.14 -2.33
N TRP A 18 -14.76 -7.56 -1.49
CA TRP A 18 -14.71 -7.12 -0.09
C TRP A 18 -14.44 -5.64 0.05
N ALA A 19 -13.46 -5.11 -0.70
CA ALA A 19 -13.13 -3.69 -0.67
C ALA A 19 -14.29 -2.81 -1.19
N SER A 20 -14.96 -3.23 -2.25
CA SER A 20 -16.14 -2.54 -2.81
C SER A 20 -17.30 -2.52 -1.82
N ARG A 21 -17.55 -3.66 -1.15
CA ARG A 21 -18.60 -3.76 -0.13
C ARG A 21 -18.29 -2.89 1.10
N ALA A 22 -17.02 -2.78 1.50
CA ALA A 22 -16.60 -1.87 2.56
C ALA A 22 -16.76 -0.39 2.18
N ALA A 23 -16.53 -0.04 0.90
CA ALA A 23 -16.74 1.31 0.38
C ALA A 23 -18.23 1.70 0.33
N GLU A 24 -19.11 0.79 -0.11
CA GLU A 24 -20.56 1.01 -0.19
C GLU A 24 -21.23 1.14 1.19
N LEU A 25 -20.71 0.43 2.20
CA LEU A 25 -21.26 0.42 3.55
C LEU A 25 -20.90 1.64 4.40
N GLY A 26 -20.15 2.62 3.84
CA GLY A 26 -19.87 3.90 4.46
C GLY A 26 -19.49 3.78 5.94
N ALA A 27 -18.37 3.13 6.24
CA ALA A 27 -17.77 3.08 7.58
C ALA A 27 -18.72 2.58 8.72
N SER A 28 -19.41 1.45 8.52
CA SER A 28 -20.18 0.79 9.60
C SER A 28 -19.80 -0.67 9.89
N VAL A 29 -18.70 -1.17 9.32
CA VAL A 29 -18.11 -2.47 9.71
C VAL A 29 -16.65 -2.24 10.08
N ASP A 30 -16.41 -1.77 11.32
CA ASP A 30 -15.18 -1.83 12.14
C ASP A 30 -13.78 -1.80 11.47
N GLY A 31 -13.64 -1.24 10.27
CA GLY A 31 -12.41 -1.17 9.49
C GLY A 31 -12.12 0.27 9.07
N PRO A 32 -10.89 0.79 9.25
CA PRO A 32 -10.54 2.13 8.81
C PRO A 32 -10.70 2.27 7.30
N GLN A 33 -11.26 3.40 6.84
CA GLN A 33 -11.46 3.74 5.42
C GLN A 33 -10.18 3.51 4.56
N MET A 34 -9.02 3.73 5.18
CA MET A 34 -7.69 3.46 4.63
C MET A 34 -7.49 2.00 4.14
N VAL A 35 -7.97 1.01 4.88
CA VAL A 35 -7.62 -0.41 4.65
C VAL A 35 -8.26 -0.96 3.36
N TRP A 36 -9.50 -0.60 3.05
CA TRP A 36 -10.14 -1.05 1.83
C TRP A 36 -9.61 -0.32 0.59
N GLN A 37 -9.23 0.95 0.71
CA GLN A 37 -8.60 1.72 -0.36
C GLN A 37 -7.24 1.12 -0.74
N GLN A 38 -6.43 0.74 0.26
CA GLN A 38 -5.16 0.06 0.03
C GLN A 38 -5.32 -1.24 -0.78
N VAL A 39 -6.28 -2.10 -0.39
CA VAL A 39 -6.51 -3.37 -1.09
C VAL A 39 -6.99 -3.15 -2.52
N ARG A 40 -7.94 -2.25 -2.73
CA ARG A 40 -8.48 -1.96 -4.06
C ARG A 40 -7.43 -1.34 -4.99
N ALA A 41 -6.54 -0.50 -4.47
CA ALA A 41 -5.47 0.11 -5.25
C ALA A 41 -4.52 -0.97 -5.81
N LYS A 42 -4.17 -1.93 -4.97
CA LYS A 42 -3.28 -3.03 -5.34
C LYS A 42 -3.93 -4.00 -6.32
N VAL A 43 -5.23 -4.28 -6.17
CA VAL A 43 -5.98 -5.08 -7.16
C VAL A 43 -6.00 -4.38 -8.52
N LEU A 44 -6.32 -3.08 -8.56
CA LEU A 44 -6.32 -2.31 -9.81
C LEU A 44 -4.95 -2.32 -10.50
N ALA A 45 -3.87 -2.15 -9.72
CA ALA A 45 -2.51 -2.22 -10.26
C ALA A 45 -2.19 -3.60 -10.85
N ARG A 46 -2.60 -4.69 -10.19
CA ARG A 46 -2.44 -6.05 -10.71
C ARG A 46 -3.21 -6.29 -12.01
N ARG A 47 -4.32 -5.57 -12.21
CA ARG A 47 -5.12 -5.61 -13.44
C ARG A 47 -4.61 -4.66 -14.54
N GLY A 48 -3.55 -3.88 -14.27
CA GLY A 48 -2.98 -2.90 -15.21
C GLY A 48 -3.77 -1.59 -15.31
N GLU A 49 -4.66 -1.32 -14.34
CA GLU A 49 -5.42 -0.06 -14.25
C GLU A 49 -4.62 0.99 -13.47
N ASP A 50 -3.40 1.26 -13.94
CA ASP A 50 -2.35 1.97 -13.20
C ASP A 50 -2.77 3.36 -12.70
N GLY A 51 -3.48 4.13 -13.53
CA GLY A 51 -3.90 5.48 -13.16
C GLY A 51 -4.90 5.53 -12.01
N GLN A 52 -5.87 4.61 -12.00
CA GLN A 52 -6.85 4.51 -10.91
C GLN A 52 -6.21 3.90 -9.66
N ALA A 53 -5.34 2.92 -9.83
CA ALA A 53 -4.58 2.32 -8.74
C ALA A 53 -3.73 3.35 -8.00
N GLU A 54 -2.96 4.15 -8.73
CA GLU A 54 -2.09 5.17 -8.15
C GLU A 54 -2.90 6.24 -7.41
N GLN A 55 -3.98 6.74 -8.04
CA GLN A 55 -4.85 7.73 -7.41
C GLN A 55 -5.39 7.23 -6.07
N LEU A 56 -5.91 5.99 -6.04
CA LEU A 56 -6.47 5.41 -4.82
C LEU A 56 -5.40 5.15 -3.74
N ALA A 57 -4.20 4.75 -4.14
CA ALA A 57 -3.09 4.57 -3.21
C ALA A 57 -2.63 5.91 -2.59
N ARG A 58 -2.59 6.99 -3.37
CA ARG A 58 -2.26 8.34 -2.86
C ARG A 58 -3.34 8.89 -1.93
N GLU A 59 -4.61 8.62 -2.21
CA GLU A 59 -5.71 8.95 -1.29
C GLU A 59 -5.59 8.19 0.03
N ALA A 60 -5.23 6.91 0.00
CA ALA A 60 -4.98 6.12 1.20
C ALA A 60 -3.81 6.69 2.02
N VAL A 61 -2.73 7.12 1.37
CA VAL A 61 -1.62 7.82 2.04
C VAL A 61 -2.11 9.11 2.71
N ALA A 62 -2.86 9.96 2.02
CA ALA A 62 -3.36 11.22 2.59
C ALA A 62 -4.26 10.97 3.82
N LEU A 63 -5.05 9.91 3.82
CA LEU A 63 -5.85 9.51 4.97
C LEU A 63 -4.98 8.96 6.11
N GLY A 64 -3.97 8.15 5.80
CA GLY A 64 -3.02 7.64 6.78
C GLY A 64 -2.22 8.75 7.47
N GLU A 65 -1.74 9.74 6.71
CA GLU A 65 -1.01 10.91 7.21
C GLU A 65 -1.84 11.77 8.17
N ALA A 66 -3.17 11.77 8.03
CA ALA A 66 -4.07 12.46 8.95
C ALA A 66 -4.21 11.77 10.32
N THR A 67 -3.63 10.58 10.50
CA THR A 67 -3.65 9.82 11.76
C THR A 67 -2.31 9.87 12.49
N ASP A 68 -2.30 9.65 13.81
CA ASP A 68 -1.06 9.46 14.58
C ASP A 68 -0.51 8.02 14.50
N ASP A 69 -1.13 7.13 13.72
CA ASP A 69 -0.69 5.74 13.59
C ASP A 69 0.48 5.62 12.61
N LEU A 70 1.69 5.80 13.13
CA LEU A 70 2.92 5.66 12.35
C LEU A 70 3.07 4.29 11.66
N ASN A 71 2.49 3.21 12.20
CA ASN A 71 2.52 1.91 11.51
C ASN A 71 1.59 1.93 10.30
N GLY A 72 0.35 2.40 10.47
CA GLY A 72 -0.61 2.57 9.38
C GLY A 72 -0.09 3.50 8.28
N GLN A 73 0.53 4.63 8.64
CA GLN A 73 1.22 5.50 7.68
C GLN A 73 2.28 4.72 6.89
N GLY A 74 3.14 3.96 7.57
CA GLY A 74 4.15 3.13 6.91
C GLY A 74 3.54 2.13 5.94
N ASP A 75 2.44 1.48 6.33
CA ASP A 75 1.72 0.52 5.48
C ASP A 75 1.15 1.19 4.23
N THR A 76 0.58 2.39 4.34
CA THR A 76 0.05 3.13 3.17
C THR A 76 1.14 3.49 2.15
N TYR A 77 2.32 3.91 2.61
CA TYR A 77 3.44 4.19 1.73
C TYR A 77 4.02 2.93 1.10
N ALA A 78 4.08 1.82 1.85
CA ALA A 78 4.53 0.54 1.31
C ALA A 78 3.58 -0.01 0.23
N ASP A 79 2.28 0.21 0.39
CA ASP A 79 1.27 -0.15 -0.61
C ASP A 79 1.32 0.77 -1.84
N LEU A 80 1.52 2.08 -1.65
CA LEU A 80 1.75 3.01 -2.76
C LEU A 80 2.99 2.61 -3.57
N ALA A 81 4.09 2.23 -2.90
CA ALA A 81 5.28 1.75 -3.59
C ALA A 81 5.02 0.50 -4.43
N GLU A 82 4.23 -0.45 -3.92
CA GLU A 82 3.85 -1.65 -4.68
C GLU A 82 3.06 -1.29 -5.95
N VAL A 83 2.10 -0.38 -5.84
CA VAL A 83 1.32 0.13 -6.98
C VAL A 83 2.23 0.83 -8.00
N LEU A 84 3.13 1.69 -7.55
CA LEU A 84 4.06 2.40 -8.43
C LEU A 84 5.02 1.46 -9.16
N LEU A 85 5.47 0.37 -8.51
CA LEU A 85 6.29 -0.64 -9.18
C LEU A 85 5.53 -1.38 -10.28
N LEU A 86 4.27 -1.76 -10.00
CA LEU A 86 3.42 -2.41 -11.00
C LEU A 86 3.14 -1.48 -12.19
N ALA A 87 3.01 -0.17 -11.93
CA ALA A 87 2.88 0.87 -12.94
C ALA A 87 4.20 1.27 -13.64
N GLY A 88 5.32 0.58 -13.36
CA GLY A 88 6.61 0.84 -14.02
C GLY A 88 7.30 2.14 -13.59
N LYS A 89 7.04 2.63 -12.37
CA LYS A 89 7.59 3.87 -11.79
C LYS A 89 8.55 3.57 -10.61
N PRO A 90 9.72 2.94 -10.85
CA PRO A 90 10.60 2.47 -9.78
C PRO A 90 11.19 3.59 -8.92
N ASP A 91 11.49 4.76 -9.49
CA ASP A 91 12.06 5.88 -8.73
C ASP A 91 11.04 6.45 -7.73
N GLU A 92 9.79 6.63 -8.15
CA GLU A 92 8.71 7.06 -7.26
C GLU A 92 8.40 5.99 -6.20
N ALA A 93 8.47 4.71 -6.58
CA ALA A 93 8.30 3.62 -5.63
C ALA A 93 9.40 3.59 -4.56
N ALA A 94 10.66 3.87 -4.94
CA ALA A 94 11.76 3.97 -4.00
C ALA A 94 11.53 5.13 -3.00
N ALA A 95 11.12 6.30 -3.48
CA ALA A 95 10.78 7.43 -2.61
C ALA A 95 9.63 7.09 -1.62
N ALA A 96 8.60 6.36 -2.08
CA ALA A 96 7.53 5.89 -1.21
C ALA A 96 8.04 4.88 -0.16
N LEU A 97 8.92 3.95 -0.53
CA LEU A 97 9.54 3.03 0.43
C LEU A 97 10.41 3.75 1.46
N GLU A 98 11.12 4.83 1.09
CA GLU A 98 11.86 5.66 2.04
C GLU A 98 10.94 6.31 3.08
N GLN A 99 9.78 6.82 2.66
CA GLN A 99 8.78 7.33 3.59
C GLN A 99 8.24 6.22 4.51
N ALA A 100 7.94 5.04 3.97
CA ALA A 100 7.51 3.89 4.77
C ALA A 100 8.56 3.52 5.83
N LEU A 101 9.84 3.49 5.44
CA LEU A 101 10.96 3.19 6.32
C LEU A 101 11.05 4.18 7.48
N GLU A 102 10.99 5.48 7.20
CA GLU A 102 11.07 6.52 8.22
C GLU A 102 9.97 6.35 9.28
N ARG A 103 8.73 6.08 8.86
CA ARG A 103 7.58 5.89 9.78
C ARG A 103 7.75 4.64 10.64
N TYR A 104 8.15 3.52 10.06
CA TYR A 104 8.42 2.29 10.82
C TYR A 104 9.59 2.45 11.79
N GLU A 105 10.66 3.13 11.41
CA GLU A 105 11.81 3.39 12.29
C GLU A 105 11.41 4.27 13.48
N ARG A 106 10.68 5.37 13.23
CA ARG A 106 10.18 6.25 14.29
C ARG A 106 9.24 5.54 15.26
N LYS A 107 8.45 4.59 14.77
CA LYS A 107 7.57 3.75 15.61
C LYS A 107 8.34 2.64 16.35
N GLY A 108 9.53 2.27 15.88
CA GLY A 108 10.30 1.13 16.37
C GLY A 108 9.88 -0.23 15.77
N ASN A 109 9.17 -0.22 14.64
CA ASN A 109 8.76 -1.44 13.93
C ASN A 109 9.92 -2.01 13.10
N VAL A 110 10.82 -2.71 13.79
CA VAL A 110 12.06 -3.26 13.20
C VAL A 110 11.77 -4.27 12.09
N VAL A 111 10.69 -5.05 12.20
CA VAL A 111 10.35 -6.09 11.21
C VAL A 111 9.95 -5.46 9.88
N SER A 112 9.01 -4.52 9.88
CA SER A 112 8.60 -3.82 8.67
C SER A 112 9.72 -2.97 8.09
N ALA A 113 10.49 -2.28 8.93
CA ALA A 113 11.66 -1.51 8.50
C ALA A 113 12.70 -2.40 7.76
N ARG A 114 13.00 -3.60 8.27
CA ARG A 114 13.90 -4.54 7.59
C ARG A 114 13.37 -4.99 6.24
N ARG A 115 12.08 -5.28 6.14
CA ARG A 115 11.43 -5.68 4.88
C ARG A 115 11.52 -4.56 3.84
N VAL A 116 11.26 -3.31 4.23
CA VAL A 116 11.36 -2.14 3.35
C VAL A 116 12.78 -1.91 2.88
N ARG A 117 13.78 -2.00 3.77
CA ARG A 117 15.20 -1.89 3.39
C ARG A 117 15.61 -2.93 2.34
N ALA A 118 15.16 -4.18 2.50
CA ALA A 118 15.43 -5.23 1.51
C ALA A 118 14.87 -4.87 0.13
N ARG A 119 13.62 -4.40 0.06
CA ARG A 119 12.99 -3.93 -1.19
C ARG A 119 13.75 -2.75 -1.81
N LEU A 120 14.17 -1.76 -1.01
CA LEU A 120 14.98 -0.64 -1.50
C LEU A 120 16.31 -1.11 -2.12
N THR A 121 16.99 -2.06 -1.47
CA THR A 121 18.23 -2.65 -2.00
C THR A 121 17.99 -3.39 -3.32
N GLU A 122 16.90 -4.14 -3.43
CA GLU A 122 16.52 -4.83 -4.67
C GLU A 122 16.29 -3.84 -5.83
N LEU A 123 15.59 -2.73 -5.57
CA LEU A 123 15.36 -1.69 -6.59
C LEU A 123 16.65 -1.01 -7.04
N GLN A 124 17.53 -0.68 -6.10
CA GLN A 124 18.83 -0.08 -6.40
C GLN A 124 19.73 -1.04 -7.20
N ALA A 125 19.63 -2.34 -6.98
CA ALA A 125 20.36 -3.34 -7.74
C ALA A 125 19.80 -3.55 -9.15
N ALA A 126 18.51 -3.29 -9.36
CA ALA A 126 17.83 -3.43 -10.66
C ALA A 126 17.96 -2.19 -11.56
N ALA A 127 18.25 -1.01 -10.99
CA ALA A 127 18.50 0.20 -11.77
C ALA A 127 19.80 0.07 -12.59
N PRO A 128 19.78 0.33 -13.93
CA PRO A 128 21.00 0.36 -14.73
C PRO A 128 21.91 1.50 -14.25
N ARG A 129 23.20 1.19 -14.07
CA ARG A 129 24.24 2.17 -13.73
C ARG A 129 24.42 3.24 -14.80
#